data_AF-A0A1A9UR11-F1
#
_entry.id   AF-A0A1A9UR11-F1
#
_cell.length_a   1.000
_cell.length_b   1.000
_cell.length_c   1.000
_cell.angle_alpha   90.00
_cell.angle_beta   90.00
_cell.angle_gamma   90.00
#
_symmetry.space_group_name_H-M   'P 1'
#
loop_
_entity.id
_entity.type
_entity.pdbx_description
1 polymer ?
#
loop_
_entity_poly.entity_id
_entity_poly.type
_entity_poly.pdbx_seq_one_letter_code
_entity_poly.pdbx_strand_id
1 'polypeptide(L)' 'MIKLLDIWRYSNVSKIDAIEFCLTPKYRNHKALAFHSLLFLAAKEFIEITKRINSIEMDEIKLGSLSEKLINGHYHIK' A
#
# COMPACT_ATOMS: atom_id res chain seq x y z
N MET A 1 7.02 2.30 -1.47
CA MET A 1 6.73 3.07 -0.24
C MET A 1 6.50 4.54 -0.54
N ILE A 2 7.47 5.29 -1.09
CA ILE A 2 7.32 6.74 -1.35
C ILE A 2 6.05 7.06 -2.14
N LYS A 3 5.80 6.37 -3.27
CA LYS A 3 4.55 6.56 -4.03
C LYS A 3 3.26 6.32 -3.23
N LEU A 4 3.26 5.35 -2.32
CA LEU A 4 2.08 5.05 -1.48
C LEU A 4 1.89 6.13 -0.43
N LEU A 5 2.98 6.61 0.17
CA LEU A 5 2.96 7.73 1.11
C LEU A 5 2.50 9.03 0.43
N ASP A 6 2.95 9.31 -0.79
CA ASP A 6 2.51 10.49 -1.55
C ASP A 6 1.01 10.42 -1.85
N ILE A 7 0.50 9.25 -2.26
CA ILE A 7 -0.94 9.05 -2.45
C ILE A 7 -1.68 9.35 -1.14
N TRP A 8 -1.28 8.75 -0.01
CA TRP A 8 -1.97 8.96 1.26
C TRP A 8 -1.81 10.37 1.84
N ARG A 9 -0.71 11.06 1.55
CA ARG A 9 -0.45 12.41 2.06
C ARG A 9 -1.21 13.49 1.28
N TYR A 10 -1.38 13.29 -0.02
CA TYR A 10 -1.92 14.32 -0.92
C TYR A 10 -3.31 14.01 -1.46
N SER A 11 -3.86 12.84 -1.16
CA SER A 11 -5.21 12.48 -1.56
C SER A 11 -6.03 12.00 -0.36
N ASN A 12 -7.32 12.35 -0.34
CA ASN A 12 -8.29 11.82 0.62
C ASN A 12 -8.62 10.33 0.35
N VAL A 13 -7.75 9.62 -0.37
CA VAL A 13 -7.92 8.24 -0.77
C VAL A 13 -7.44 7.37 0.38
N SER A 14 -8.39 6.82 1.13
CA SER A 14 -8.10 5.91 2.25
C SER A 14 -7.63 4.53 1.79
N LYS A 15 -7.81 4.19 0.51
CA LYS A 15 -7.67 2.83 -0.05
C LYS A 15 -7.23 2.88 -1.51
N ILE A 16 -6.29 2.02 -1.89
CA ILE A 16 -5.78 1.92 -3.26
C ILE A 16 -6.16 0.54 -3.82
N ASP A 17 -6.64 0.47 -5.05
CA ASP A 17 -6.88 -0.81 -5.73
C ASP A 17 -5.55 -1.55 -5.94
N ALA A 18 -5.42 -2.74 -5.35
CA ALA A 18 -4.17 -3.49 -5.36
C ALA A 18 -3.81 -4.02 -6.75
N ILE A 19 -4.82 -4.36 -7.56
CA ILE A 19 -4.66 -4.91 -8.90
C ILE A 19 -4.24 -3.79 -9.85
N GLU A 20 -4.93 -2.66 -9.82
CA GLU A 20 -4.60 -1.48 -10.63
C GLU A 20 -3.16 -1.02 -10.35
N PHE A 21 -2.77 -0.98 -9.07
CA PHE A 21 -1.40 -0.63 -8.68
C PHE A 21 -0.37 -1.59 -9.29
N CYS A 22 -0.62 -2.90 -9.23
CA CYS A 22 0.27 -3.91 -9.81
C CYS A 22 0.32 -3.88 -11.34
N LEU A 23 -0.76 -3.42 -11.99
CA LEU A 23 -0.87 -3.36 -13.44
C LEU A 23 -0.35 -2.03 -14.03
N THR A 24 -0.22 -0.99 -13.21
CA THR A 24 0.28 0.34 -13.62
C THR A 24 1.62 0.27 -14.39
N PRO A 25 2.62 -0.54 -14.00
CA PRO A 25 3.86 -0.63 -14.77
C PRO A 25 3.66 -1.31 -16.13
N LYS A 26 4.19 -0.70 -17.19
CA LYS A 26 4.09 -1.24 -18.57
C LYS A 26 4.78 -2.61 -18.74
N TYR A 27 5.96 -2.79 -18.12
CA TYR A 27 6.80 -3.96 -18.35
C TYR A 27 6.55 -5.07 -17.32
N ARG A 28 6.58 -6.34 -17.77
CA ARG A 28 6.30 -7.53 -16.94
C ARG A 28 7.19 -7.63 -15.70
N ASN A 29 8.49 -7.39 -15.85
CA ASN A 29 9.45 -7.39 -14.74
C ASN A 29 9.10 -6.33 -13.69
N HIS A 30 8.63 -5.16 -14.11
CA HIS A 30 8.21 -4.10 -13.20
C HIS A 30 6.90 -4.43 -12.49
N LYS A 31 5.97 -5.13 -13.14
CA LYS A 31 4.75 -5.65 -12.49
C LYS A 31 5.10 -6.66 -11.39
N ALA A 32 6.00 -7.59 -11.67
CA ALA A 32 6.50 -8.55 -10.68
C ALA A 32 7.21 -7.85 -9.50
N LEU A 33 8.04 -6.84 -9.81
CA LEU A 33 8.70 -6.04 -8.78
C LEU A 33 7.71 -5.24 -7.93
N ALA A 34 6.66 -4.68 -8.53
CA ALA A 34 5.61 -3.97 -7.81
C ALA A 34 4.89 -4.92 -6.83
N PHE A 35 4.49 -6.10 -7.30
CA PHE A 35 3.88 -7.12 -6.46
C PHE A 35 4.80 -7.57 -5.32
N HIS A 36 6.07 -7.88 -5.62
CA HIS A 36 7.06 -8.24 -4.60
C HIS A 36 7.24 -7.13 -3.55
N SER A 37 7.27 -5.87 -4.00
CA SER A 37 7.39 -4.72 -3.10
C SER A 37 6.19 -4.60 -2.17
N LEU A 38 4.97 -4.87 -2.65
CA LEU A 38 3.78 -4.90 -1.80
C LEU A 38 3.89 -5.97 -0.72
N LEU A 39 4.28 -7.19 -1.09
CA LEU A 39 4.47 -8.28 -0.12
C LEU A 39 5.52 -7.92 0.94
N PHE A 40 6.63 -7.33 0.52
CA PHE A 40 7.67 -6.87 1.45
C PHE A 40 7.14 -5.80 2.42
N LEU A 41 6.40 -4.81 1.92
CA LEU A 41 5.84 -3.74 2.75
C LEU A 41 4.76 -4.24 3.71
N ALA A 42 3.93 -5.19 3.26
CA ALA A 42 2.92 -5.82 4.10
C ALA A 42 3.55 -6.65 5.22
N ALA A 43 4.59 -7.42 4.90
CA ALA A 43 5.36 -8.18 5.89
C ALA A 43 6.08 -7.29 6.92
N LYS A 44 6.28 -6.01 6.60
CA LYS A 44 6.87 -4.99 7.48
C LYS A 44 5.81 -4.10 8.15
N GLU A 45 4.53 -4.43 8.02
CA GLU A 45 3.41 -3.70 8.62
C GLU A 45 3.29 -2.22 8.16
N PHE A 46 3.96 -1.85 7.08
CA PHE A 46 3.81 -0.51 6.49
C PHE A 46 2.49 -0.36 5.73
N ILE A 47 1.99 -1.47 5.18
CA ILE A 47 0.71 -1.52 4.47
C ILE A 47 -0.07 -2.75 4.93
N GLU A 48 -1.38 -2.73 4.72
CA GLU A 48 -2.23 -3.91 4.78
C GLU A 48 -2.77 -4.20 3.38
N ILE A 49 -2.78 -5.47 2.98
CA ILE A 49 -3.38 -5.93 1.72
C ILE A 49 -4.62 -6.74 2.08
N THR A 50 -5.80 -6.26 1.69
CA THR A 50 -7.04 -7.00 1.90
C THR A 50 -7.27 -7.99 0.77
N LYS A 51 -8.15 -8.96 1.02
CA LYS A 51 -8.59 -9.94 0.04
C LYS A 51 -10.03 -9.68 -0.33
N ARG A 52 -10.38 -9.94 -1.59
CA ARG A 52 -11.76 -9.91 -2.03
C ARG A 52 -12.54 -11.02 -1.34
N ILE A 53 -13.81 -10.77 -1.01
CA ILE A 53 -14.68 -11.73 -0.33
C ILE A 53 -14.71 -13.05 -1.12
N ASN A 54 -14.48 -14.16 -0.42
CA ASN A 54 -14.45 -15.52 -0.99
C ASN A 54 -13.43 -15.70 -2.13
N SER A 55 -12.35 -14.93 -2.15
CA SER A 55 -11.29 -15.02 -3.17
C SER A 55 -9.90 -14.99 -2.54
N ILE A 56 -8.92 -15.54 -3.26
CA ILE A 56 -7.49 -15.39 -2.94
C ILE A 56 -6.89 -14.13 -3.54
N GLU A 57 -7.66 -13.42 -4.36
CA GLU A 57 -7.23 -12.19 -5.02
C GLU A 57 -7.11 -11.04 -4.01
N MET A 58 -6.09 -10.22 -4.22
CA MET A 58 -5.93 -8.96 -3.51
C MET A 58 -7.05 -8.00 -3.92
N ASP A 59 -7.43 -7.13 -3.00
CA ASP A 59 -8.52 -6.16 -3.19
C ASP A 59 -7.99 -4.73 -2.97
N GLU A 60 -7.76 -4.34 -1.72
CA GLU A 60 -7.31 -3.00 -1.36
C GLU A 60 -5.92 -3.02 -0.72
N ILE A 61 -5.16 -1.95 -0.94
CA ILE A 61 -3.99 -1.58 -0.16
C ILE A 61 -4.40 -0.46 0.79
N LYS A 62 -4.19 -0.70 2.09
CA LYS A 62 -4.47 0.25 3.18
C LYS A 62 -3.20 0.63 3.91
N LEU A 63 -3.27 1.70 4.70
CA LEU A 63 -2.24 2.06 5.66
C LEU A 63 -2.07 0.93 6.68
N GLY A 64 -0.82 0.50 6.87
CA GLY A 64 -0.47 -0.43 7.94
C GLY A 64 -0.20 0.32 9.24
N SER A 65 -0.25 -0.41 10.35
CA SER A 65 -0.10 0.11 11.71
C SER A 65 1.22 0.89 11.90
N LEU A 66 2.32 0.48 11.25
CA LEU A 66 3.60 1.17 11.35
C LEU A 66 3.55 2.53 10.66
N SER A 67 2.91 2.60 9.50
CA SER A 67 2.72 3.86 8.78
C SER A 67 1.79 4.81 9.53
N GLU A 68 0.70 4.30 10.12
CA GLU A 68 -0.18 5.10 10.98
C GLU A 68 0.59 5.70 12.16
N LYS A 69 1.44 4.91 12.84
CA LYS A 69 2.30 5.40 13.92
C LYS A 69 3.27 6.47 13.46
N LEU A 70 3.87 6.34 12.28
CA LEU A 70 4.79 7.34 11.74
C LEU A 70 4.08 8.64 11.40
N ILE A 71 2.90 8.55 10.76
CA ILE A 71 2.10 9.72 10.40
C ILE A 71 1.58 10.40 11.68
N ASN A 72 0.93 9.67 12.57
CA ASN A 72 0.34 10.21 13.80
C ASN A 72 1.39 10.62 14.84
N GLY A 73 2.51 9.89 14.93
CA GLY A 73 3.63 10.24 15.80
C GLY A 73 4.28 11.58 15.46
N HIS A 74 4.29 11.96 14.17
CA HIS A 74 4.72 13.29 13.74
C HIS A 74 3.77 14.42 14.19
N TYR A 75 2.49 14.15 14.41
CA TYR A 75 1.52 15.13 14.92
C TYR A 75 1.56 15.32 16.44
N HIS A 76 2.35 14.53 17.17
CA HIS A 76 2.47 14.60 18.63
C HIS A 76 3.73 15.29 19.15
N ILE A 77 4.56 15.86 18.27
CA ILE A 77 5.65 16.76 18.68
C ILE A 77 5.01 18.15 18.92
N LYS A 78 4.57 18.38 20.16
CA LYS A 78 4.26 19.72 20.69
C LYS A 78 5.50 20.36 21.29
#